data_AF-A0A6G0AAT4-F1
#
_entry.id   AF-A0A6G0AAT4-F1
#
_cell.length_a   1.000
_cell.length_b   1.000
_cell.length_c   1.000
_cell.angle_alpha   90.00
_cell.angle_beta   90.00
_cell.angle_gamma   90.00
#
_symmetry.space_group_name_H-M   'P 1'
#
loop_
_entity.id
_entity.type
_entity.pdbx_description
1 polymer ?
#
loop_
_entity_poly.entity_id
_entity_poly.type
_entity_poly.pdbx_seq_one_letter_code
_entity_poly.pdbx_strand_id
1 'polypeptide(L)'
;MVDGTVGVNGGATLTMDGSGSLNFNGAITGGGSIVVNGSFVTFGADNTYSGPTSVTGGVLPVAGVQGQSPVALSGGVLAGDGTVGQVTATGGTLSGGSVVGRLRVDGALSMSAGSQLNAELAGVTVGSEYDQVIVGGDVDVSGALLFISLTFSPPSGTQFVIVDNQGSNPIAGTFRGKIRDTDADSAVVDISEGACLLRVRSGCARATAGEPETTSC
;
A
#
# COMPACT_ATOMS: atom_id res chain seq x y z
N MET A 1 13.70 18.28 -10.50
CA MET A 1 14.51 17.16 -9.95
C MET A 1 15.48 17.74 -8.95
N VAL A 2 15.78 17.00 -7.88
CA VAL A 2 16.76 17.36 -6.84
C VAL A 2 17.76 16.22 -6.78
N ASP A 3 18.94 16.46 -7.36
CA ASP A 3 19.98 15.43 -7.50
C ASP A 3 21.05 15.51 -6.40
N GLY A 4 21.10 16.64 -5.68
CA GLY A 4 22.00 16.82 -4.53
C GLY A 4 21.39 16.32 -3.22
N THR A 5 22.26 16.06 -2.23
CA THR A 5 21.83 15.73 -0.87
C THR A 5 21.05 16.88 -0.25
N VAL A 6 19.93 16.55 0.40
CA VAL A 6 19.11 17.51 1.15
C VAL A 6 19.22 17.21 2.64
N GLY A 7 19.82 18.12 3.40
CA GLY A 7 19.88 18.01 4.85
C GLY A 7 18.66 18.65 5.52
N VAL A 8 17.90 17.85 6.28
CA VAL A 8 16.80 18.30 7.12
C VAL A 8 17.22 18.13 8.57
N ASN A 9 17.79 19.19 9.17
CA ASN A 9 18.32 19.15 10.53
C ASN A 9 17.22 18.92 11.57
N GLY A 10 17.59 18.39 12.75
CA GLY A 10 16.65 18.19 13.86
C GLY A 10 15.89 19.46 14.21
N GLY A 11 14.56 19.35 14.34
CA GLY A 11 13.65 20.47 14.57
C GLY A 11 13.26 21.28 13.33
N ALA A 12 13.87 21.02 12.17
CA ALA A 12 13.42 21.58 10.90
C ALA A 12 12.34 20.68 10.27
N THR A 13 11.54 21.28 9.37
CA THR A 13 10.55 20.57 8.57
C THR A 13 10.72 20.93 7.10
N LEU A 14 10.82 19.91 6.24
CA LEU A 14 10.73 20.06 4.80
C LEU A 14 9.29 19.79 4.36
N THR A 15 8.60 20.82 3.86
CA THR A 15 7.20 20.73 3.42
C THR A 15 7.09 20.79 1.89
N MET A 16 6.29 19.88 1.33
CA MET A 16 5.96 19.78 -0.09
C MET A 16 4.45 19.94 -0.26
N ASP A 17 4.03 21.18 -0.49
CA ASP A 17 2.63 21.64 -0.51
C ASP A 17 2.13 22.12 -1.88
N GLY A 18 3.02 22.25 -2.87
CA GLY A 18 2.67 22.62 -4.23
C GLY A 18 1.91 21.52 -4.97
N SER A 19 1.37 21.82 -6.15
CA SER A 19 0.65 20.86 -7.02
C SER A 19 1.53 20.21 -8.10
N GLY A 20 2.83 20.50 -8.09
CA GLY A 20 3.77 20.01 -9.09
C GLY A 20 4.34 18.63 -8.77
N SER A 21 5.19 18.15 -9.68
CA SER A 21 5.97 16.93 -9.48
C SER A 21 7.39 17.26 -9.05
N LEU A 22 7.88 16.57 -8.03
CA LEU A 22 9.25 16.67 -7.54
C LEU A 22 9.85 15.26 -7.46
N ASN A 23 11.08 15.10 -7.90
CA ASN A 23 11.81 13.85 -7.77
C ASN A 23 13.12 14.13 -7.03
N PHE A 24 13.32 13.44 -5.90
CA PHE A 24 14.54 13.44 -5.12
C PHE A 24 15.38 12.22 -5.51
N ASN A 25 16.39 12.47 -6.33
CA ASN A 25 17.41 11.49 -6.70
C ASN A 25 18.64 11.57 -5.78
N GLY A 26 18.81 12.70 -5.07
CA GLY A 26 19.77 12.83 -3.98
C GLY A 26 19.17 12.41 -2.64
N ALA A 27 20.00 11.83 -1.76
CA ALA A 27 19.57 11.38 -0.45
C ALA A 27 19.09 12.55 0.44
N ILE A 28 17.99 12.33 1.16
CA ILE A 28 17.54 13.19 2.25
C ILE A 28 18.16 12.68 3.56
N THR A 29 18.72 13.57 4.36
CA THR A 29 19.46 13.23 5.60
C THR A 29 19.04 14.10 6.77
N GLY A 30 19.43 13.72 7.99
CA GLY A 30 19.22 14.52 9.22
C GLY A 30 18.06 14.05 10.11
N GLY A 31 17.73 14.82 11.14
CA GLY A 31 16.73 14.44 12.15
C GLY A 31 15.39 15.19 12.05
N GLY A 32 15.23 16.04 11.05
CA GLY A 32 14.02 16.85 10.86
C GLY A 32 12.90 16.08 10.16
N SER A 33 11.70 16.65 10.19
CA SER A 33 10.50 16.03 9.64
C SER A 33 10.27 16.37 8.18
N ILE A 34 9.50 15.52 7.51
CA ILE A 34 9.05 15.71 6.14
C ILE A 34 7.53 15.77 6.12
N VAL A 35 6.95 16.69 5.34
CA VAL A 35 5.51 16.78 5.10
C VAL A 35 5.23 16.78 3.60
N VAL A 36 4.41 15.86 3.13
CA VAL A 36 3.82 15.83 1.78
C VAL A 36 2.34 16.16 1.92
N ASN A 37 1.88 17.26 1.31
CA ASN A 37 0.50 17.77 1.45
C ASN A 37 -0.22 17.94 0.11
N GLY A 38 0.47 18.26 -0.99
CA GLY A 38 -0.20 18.49 -2.28
C GLY A 38 0.54 17.97 -3.50
N SER A 39 1.84 17.67 -3.37
CA SER A 39 2.72 17.40 -4.50
C SER A 39 2.72 15.92 -4.90
N PHE A 40 3.13 15.63 -6.14
CA PHE A 40 3.59 14.30 -6.51
C PHE A 40 5.10 14.23 -6.28
N VAL A 41 5.55 13.51 -5.25
CA VAL A 41 6.93 13.53 -4.78
C VAL A 41 7.51 12.14 -4.83
N THR A 42 8.51 11.91 -5.67
CA THR A 42 9.23 10.63 -5.68
C THR A 42 10.47 10.71 -4.79
N PHE A 43 10.62 9.74 -3.89
CA PHE A 43 11.88 9.46 -3.18
C PHE A 43 12.57 8.30 -3.88
N GLY A 44 13.49 8.65 -4.79
CA GLY A 44 14.23 7.70 -5.62
C GLY A 44 15.54 7.20 -4.99
N ALA A 45 16.08 7.93 -4.01
CA ALA A 45 17.35 7.61 -3.35
C ALA A 45 17.15 6.88 -2.02
N ASP A 46 18.23 6.26 -1.54
CA ASP A 46 18.32 5.77 -0.17
C ASP A 46 18.55 6.95 0.79
N ASN A 47 17.55 7.19 1.61
CA ASN A 47 17.50 8.30 2.55
C ASN A 47 17.87 7.84 3.95
N THR A 48 18.55 8.72 4.71
CA THR A 48 19.00 8.43 6.08
C THR A 48 18.36 9.34 7.11
N TYR A 49 17.40 10.20 6.72
CA TYR A 49 16.70 11.04 7.68
C TYR A 49 15.85 10.19 8.65
N SER A 50 15.85 10.55 9.93
CA SER A 50 15.17 9.80 10.98
C SER A 50 13.91 10.47 11.52
N GLY A 51 13.68 11.74 11.17
CA GLY A 51 12.44 12.42 11.53
C GLY A 51 11.24 11.83 10.78
N PRO A 52 10.01 12.08 11.28
CA PRO A 52 8.81 11.49 10.73
C PRO A 52 8.48 12.05 9.35
N THR A 53 7.93 11.20 8.47
CA THR A 53 7.29 11.59 7.22
C THR A 53 5.78 11.65 7.41
N SER A 54 5.17 12.80 7.19
CA SER A 54 3.72 12.97 7.24
C SER A 54 3.16 13.11 5.82
N VAL A 55 2.30 12.18 5.40
CA VAL A 55 1.56 12.27 4.15
C VAL A 55 0.12 12.66 4.49
N THR A 56 -0.20 13.90 4.15
CA THR A 56 -1.49 14.57 4.44
C THR A 56 -2.30 14.81 3.17
N GLY A 57 -1.65 14.78 2.01
CA GLY A 57 -2.22 14.85 0.68
C GLY A 57 -1.15 14.59 -0.38
N GLY A 58 -1.48 14.76 -1.67
CA GLY A 58 -0.57 14.44 -2.77
C GLY A 58 -0.28 12.93 -2.89
N VAL A 59 0.83 12.60 -3.57
CA VAL A 59 1.29 11.22 -3.80
C VAL A 59 2.78 11.14 -3.52
N LEU A 60 3.20 10.17 -2.69
CA LEU A 60 4.59 9.88 -2.36
C LEU A 60 4.97 8.49 -2.85
N PRO A 61 5.51 8.34 -4.09
CA PRO A 61 6.15 7.10 -4.49
C PRO A 61 7.54 6.97 -3.88
N VAL A 62 7.81 5.82 -3.28
CA VAL A 62 9.08 5.45 -2.68
C VAL A 62 9.71 4.35 -3.51
N ALA A 63 10.85 4.63 -4.13
CA ALA A 63 11.64 3.63 -4.85
C ALA A 63 12.95 3.28 -4.11
N GLY A 64 13.48 4.21 -3.30
CA GLY A 64 14.65 3.97 -2.45
C GLY A 64 14.29 3.44 -1.06
N VAL A 65 15.23 3.57 -0.12
CA VAL A 65 15.10 3.13 1.27
C VAL A 65 14.96 4.29 2.26
N GLN A 66 14.03 4.19 3.21
CA GLN A 66 13.94 5.04 4.40
C GLN A 66 13.32 4.27 5.59
N GLY A 67 13.84 3.08 5.86
CA GLY A 67 13.36 2.18 6.94
C GLY A 67 13.39 2.81 8.34
N GLN A 68 14.26 3.79 8.57
CA GLN A 68 14.37 4.47 9.87
C GLN A 68 13.31 5.57 10.10
N SER A 69 12.63 6.05 9.05
CA SER A 69 11.66 7.14 9.17
C SER A 69 10.25 6.59 9.36
N PRO A 70 9.58 6.88 10.49
CA PRO A 70 8.18 6.52 10.65
C PRO A 70 7.29 7.37 9.73
N VAL A 71 6.31 6.73 9.10
CA VAL A 71 5.35 7.36 8.21
C VAL A 71 3.98 7.49 8.88
N ALA A 72 3.48 8.72 8.96
CA ALA A 72 2.11 9.03 9.34
C ALA A 72 1.30 9.33 8.08
N LEU A 73 0.39 8.42 7.72
CA LEU A 73 -0.50 8.54 6.56
C LEU A 73 -1.90 8.96 7.03
N SER A 74 -2.22 10.23 6.87
CA SER A 74 -3.52 10.81 7.28
C SER A 74 -4.37 11.29 6.11
N GLY A 75 -3.77 11.40 4.93
CA GLY A 75 -4.42 11.69 3.64
C GLY A 75 -3.48 11.32 2.50
N GLY A 76 -3.80 11.71 1.26
CA GLY A 76 -2.94 11.45 0.11
C GLY A 76 -2.68 9.96 -0.15
N VAL A 77 -1.56 9.67 -0.83
CA VAL A 77 -1.16 8.32 -1.23
C VAL A 77 0.31 8.08 -0.88
N LEU A 78 0.60 7.01 -0.16
CA LEU A 78 1.94 6.41 -0.07
C LEU A 78 1.99 5.21 -1.03
N ALA A 79 2.96 5.20 -1.94
CA ALA A 79 3.09 4.16 -2.96
C ALA A 79 4.57 3.81 -3.21
N GLY A 80 4.81 2.84 -4.10
CA GLY A 80 6.13 2.51 -4.64
C GLY A 80 6.60 1.12 -4.28
N ASP A 81 7.80 0.77 -4.72
CA ASP A 81 8.43 -0.55 -4.65
C ASP A 81 9.70 -0.57 -3.78
N GLY A 82 9.96 0.53 -3.05
CA GLY A 82 11.08 0.67 -2.13
C GLY A 82 10.77 0.24 -0.70
N THR A 83 11.50 0.80 0.27
CA THR A 83 11.35 0.50 1.70
C THR A 83 11.02 1.75 2.50
N VAL A 84 9.98 1.66 3.33
CA VAL A 84 9.62 2.67 4.33
C VAL A 84 9.78 2.12 5.74
N GLY A 85 9.88 3.00 6.74
CA GLY A 85 9.81 2.59 8.14
C GLY A 85 8.40 2.23 8.57
N GLN A 86 8.16 2.17 9.88
CA GLN A 86 6.83 1.94 10.44
C GLN A 86 5.77 2.84 9.78
N VAL A 87 4.62 2.26 9.40
CA VAL A 87 3.50 3.01 8.80
C VAL A 87 2.33 3.03 9.77
N THR A 88 1.83 4.23 10.09
CA THR A 88 0.57 4.45 10.79
C THR A 88 -0.39 5.18 9.87
N ALA A 89 -1.43 4.49 9.41
CA ALA A 89 -2.45 5.01 8.51
C ALA A 89 -3.77 5.27 9.26
N THR A 90 -4.04 6.55 9.51
CA THR A 90 -5.33 7.02 10.04
C THR A 90 -6.27 7.51 8.94
N GLY A 91 -5.73 7.72 7.74
CA GLY A 91 -6.43 8.15 6.54
C GLY A 91 -5.65 7.74 5.28
N GLY A 92 -5.97 8.36 4.14
CA GLY A 92 -5.22 8.19 2.90
C GLY A 92 -5.24 6.78 2.31
N THR A 93 -4.32 6.54 1.37
CA THR A 93 -4.17 5.27 0.65
C THR A 93 -2.73 4.78 0.70
N LEU A 94 -2.55 3.52 1.08
CA LEU A 94 -1.32 2.74 0.90
C LEU A 94 -1.45 1.95 -0.41
N SER A 95 -0.42 1.93 -1.25
CA SER A 95 -0.40 1.18 -2.51
C SER A 95 0.94 0.44 -2.68
N GLY A 96 0.90 -0.81 -3.15
CA GLY A 96 2.10 -1.64 -3.40
C GLY A 96 2.93 -1.22 -4.63
N GLY A 97 2.44 -0.27 -5.42
CA GLY A 97 3.12 0.23 -6.60
C GLY A 97 2.40 1.41 -7.26
N SER A 98 3.02 1.98 -8.30
CA SER A 98 2.41 2.95 -9.23
C SER A 98 1.85 2.29 -10.50
N VAL A 99 2.24 1.03 -10.76
CA VAL A 99 1.72 0.16 -11.83
C VAL A 99 1.60 -1.28 -11.30
N VAL A 100 2.68 -1.85 -10.75
CA VAL A 100 2.68 -3.06 -9.90
C VAL A 100 4.00 -3.04 -9.11
N GLY A 101 4.03 -3.52 -7.87
CA GLY A 101 5.27 -3.47 -7.08
C GLY A 101 5.22 -4.19 -5.73
N ARG A 102 6.33 -4.06 -4.99
CA ARG A 102 6.46 -4.56 -3.62
C ARG A 102 6.92 -3.45 -2.70
N LEU A 103 6.00 -2.90 -1.91
CA LEU A 103 6.36 -1.95 -0.87
C LEU A 103 6.78 -2.72 0.38
N ARG A 104 7.98 -2.44 0.90
CA ARG A 104 8.42 -2.99 2.19
C ARG A 104 8.21 -1.97 3.32
N VAL A 105 7.56 -2.41 4.40
CA VAL A 105 7.45 -1.72 5.68
C VAL A 105 8.44 -2.37 6.65
N ASP A 106 9.53 -1.67 6.95
CA ASP A 106 10.56 -2.09 7.90
C ASP A 106 10.19 -1.67 9.32
N GLY A 107 9.09 -2.25 9.81
CA GLY A 107 8.47 -1.93 11.09
C GLY A 107 7.03 -2.42 11.13
N ALA A 108 6.26 -1.91 12.09
CA ALA A 108 4.84 -2.23 12.18
C ALA A 108 4.02 -1.53 11.09
N LEU A 109 2.91 -2.15 10.68
CA LEU A 109 1.88 -1.55 9.85
C LEU A 109 0.59 -1.46 10.67
N SER A 110 0.12 -0.25 10.94
CA SER A 110 -1.18 -0.01 11.57
C SER A 110 -2.08 0.77 10.61
N MET A 111 -3.25 0.22 10.28
CA MET A 111 -4.24 0.82 9.39
C MET A 111 -5.59 0.82 10.10
N SER A 112 -6.20 2.00 10.21
CA SER A 112 -7.50 2.17 10.86
C SER A 112 -8.62 2.45 9.84
N ALA A 113 -9.87 2.55 10.32
CA ALA A 113 -11.05 2.66 9.47
C ALA A 113 -11.13 3.87 8.52
N GLY A 114 -10.28 4.88 8.71
CA GLY A 114 -10.16 6.01 7.77
C GLY A 114 -9.24 5.75 6.57
N SER A 115 -8.44 4.67 6.61
CA SER A 115 -7.39 4.37 5.63
C SER A 115 -7.79 3.28 4.63
N GLN A 116 -7.04 3.22 3.53
CA GLN A 116 -7.25 2.30 2.41
C GLN A 116 -5.94 1.60 2.03
N LEU A 117 -6.00 0.31 1.74
CA LEU A 117 -4.96 -0.42 0.99
C LEU A 117 -5.49 -0.67 -0.43
N ASN A 118 -4.75 -0.23 -1.43
CA ASN A 118 -5.00 -0.53 -2.83
C ASN A 118 -3.99 -1.56 -3.33
N ALA A 119 -4.48 -2.60 -4.01
CA ALA A 119 -3.63 -3.59 -4.67
C ALA A 119 -4.09 -3.85 -6.10
N GLU A 120 -3.18 -3.74 -7.05
CA GLU A 120 -3.37 -4.10 -8.44
C GLU A 120 -2.98 -5.55 -8.70
N LEU A 121 -3.84 -6.28 -9.41
CA LEU A 121 -3.64 -7.66 -9.84
C LEU A 121 -3.79 -7.71 -11.38
N ALA A 122 -2.66 -7.81 -12.08
CA ALA A 122 -2.56 -7.90 -13.54
C ALA A 122 -2.09 -9.27 -14.04
N GLY A 123 -1.68 -10.15 -13.11
CA GLY A 123 -1.28 -11.53 -13.34
C GLY A 123 -1.02 -12.24 -12.01
N VAL A 124 -0.31 -13.37 -12.02
CA VAL A 124 -0.14 -14.25 -10.84
C VAL A 124 1.26 -14.16 -10.21
N THR A 125 2.16 -13.36 -10.78
CA THR A 125 3.54 -13.20 -10.30
C THR A 125 3.67 -11.99 -9.39
N VAL A 126 4.11 -12.22 -8.15
CA VAL A 126 4.24 -11.16 -7.13
C VAL A 126 5.26 -10.09 -7.54
N GLY A 127 4.93 -8.82 -7.33
CA GLY A 127 5.80 -7.67 -7.57
C GLY A 127 6.04 -7.31 -9.03
N SER A 128 5.76 -8.20 -9.97
CA SER A 128 5.87 -7.93 -11.41
C SER A 128 4.52 -7.97 -12.13
N GLU A 129 3.54 -8.67 -11.58
CA GLU A 129 2.18 -8.77 -12.13
C GLU A 129 1.11 -8.50 -11.06
N TYR A 130 1.45 -8.46 -9.77
CA TYR A 130 0.53 -7.98 -8.75
C TYR A 130 1.24 -7.33 -7.57
N ASP A 131 0.53 -6.43 -6.90
CA ASP A 131 1.02 -5.67 -5.74
C ASP A 131 1.12 -6.50 -4.47
N GLN A 132 2.18 -6.29 -3.70
CA GLN A 132 2.30 -6.81 -2.34
C GLN A 132 2.89 -5.77 -1.39
N VAL A 133 2.38 -5.76 -0.16
CA VAL A 133 3.00 -5.05 0.97
C VAL A 133 3.66 -6.08 1.88
N ILE A 134 4.97 -5.96 2.07
CA ILE A 134 5.75 -6.83 2.97
C ILE A 134 5.94 -6.09 4.28
N VAL A 135 5.58 -6.70 5.42
CA VAL A 135 5.69 -6.05 6.73
C VAL A 135 6.61 -6.86 7.64
N GLY A 136 7.65 -6.21 8.16
CA GLY A 136 8.63 -6.84 9.07
C GLY A 136 8.24 -6.85 10.55
N GLY A 137 7.21 -6.10 10.95
CA GLY A 137 6.70 -6.02 12.32
C GLY A 137 5.22 -6.41 12.43
N ASP A 138 4.60 -6.03 13.55
CA ASP A 138 3.18 -6.31 13.78
C ASP A 138 2.30 -5.63 12.72
N VAL A 139 1.24 -6.34 12.31
CA VAL A 139 0.26 -5.84 11.35
C VAL A 139 -1.08 -5.71 12.05
N ASP A 140 -1.67 -4.52 12.03
CA ASP A 140 -3.04 -4.25 12.46
C ASP A 140 -3.78 -3.54 11.32
N VAL A 141 -4.83 -4.18 10.79
CA VAL A 141 -5.65 -3.64 9.70
C VAL A 141 -7.10 -3.41 10.13
N SER A 142 -7.34 -3.33 11.43
CA SER A 142 -8.65 -3.25 12.05
C SER A 142 -9.53 -2.15 11.44
N GLY A 143 -10.42 -2.56 10.53
CA GLY A 143 -11.41 -1.68 9.93
C GLY A 143 -10.95 -0.90 8.70
N ALA A 144 -9.68 -0.99 8.30
CA ALA A 144 -9.18 -0.35 7.07
C ALA A 144 -9.90 -0.90 5.83
N LEU A 145 -10.00 -0.12 4.75
CA LEU A 145 -10.60 -0.59 3.51
C LEU A 145 -9.57 -1.30 2.63
N LEU A 146 -9.93 -2.45 2.05
CA LEU A 146 -9.14 -3.09 0.99
C LEU A 146 -9.83 -2.89 -0.37
N PHE A 147 -9.10 -2.29 -1.31
CA PHE A 147 -9.48 -2.15 -2.71
C PHE A 147 -8.58 -3.00 -3.60
N ILE A 148 -9.20 -3.86 -4.40
CA ILE A 148 -8.52 -4.66 -5.40
C ILE A 148 -8.89 -4.14 -6.79
N SER A 149 -7.88 -3.86 -7.61
CA SER A 149 -8.02 -3.61 -9.05
C SER A 149 -7.58 -4.88 -9.79
N LEU A 150 -8.53 -5.60 -10.40
CA LEU A 150 -8.26 -6.83 -11.12
C LEU A 150 -8.36 -6.57 -12.63
N THR A 151 -7.25 -6.68 -13.35
CA THR A 151 -7.18 -6.36 -14.78
C THR A 151 -7.01 -7.60 -15.68
N PHE A 152 -7.07 -8.80 -15.09
CA PHE A 152 -7.01 -10.08 -15.80
C PHE A 152 -7.99 -11.11 -15.21
N SER A 153 -8.17 -12.25 -15.90
CA SER A 153 -9.00 -13.35 -15.43
C SER A 153 -8.14 -14.46 -14.80
N PRO A 154 -7.94 -14.45 -13.47
CA PRO A 154 -7.18 -15.51 -12.80
C PRO A 154 -7.94 -16.84 -12.84
N PRO A 155 -7.23 -17.98 -12.99
CA PRO A 155 -7.83 -19.29 -12.81
C PRO A 155 -8.56 -19.43 -11.47
N SER A 156 -9.65 -20.21 -11.47
CA SER A 156 -10.36 -20.51 -10.22
C SER A 156 -9.42 -21.18 -9.22
N GLY A 157 -9.46 -20.73 -7.97
CA GLY A 157 -8.59 -21.23 -6.91
C GLY A 157 -7.25 -20.50 -6.80
N THR A 158 -6.92 -19.56 -7.69
CA THR A 158 -5.75 -18.69 -7.53
C THR A 158 -5.84 -17.92 -6.21
N GLN A 159 -4.70 -17.84 -5.53
CA GLN A 159 -4.53 -17.14 -4.27
C GLN A 159 -3.50 -16.01 -4.44
N PHE A 160 -3.79 -14.86 -3.87
CA PHE A 160 -2.87 -13.72 -3.79
C PHE A 160 -2.58 -13.37 -2.34
N VAL A 161 -1.30 -13.14 -2.04
CA VAL A 161 -0.86 -12.64 -0.73
C VAL A 161 -0.63 -11.14 -0.87
N ILE A 162 -1.63 -10.35 -0.48
CA ILE A 162 -1.60 -8.88 -0.60
C ILE A 162 -0.74 -8.25 0.49
N VAL A 163 -0.84 -8.78 1.71
CA VAL A 163 0.01 -8.41 2.83
C VAL A 163 0.80 -9.64 3.25
N ASP A 164 2.11 -9.58 3.03
CA ASP A 164 3.07 -10.58 3.47
C ASP A 164 3.59 -10.20 4.86
N ASN A 165 2.98 -10.80 5.88
CA ASN A 165 3.35 -10.60 7.27
C ASN A 165 4.57 -11.47 7.62
N GLN A 166 5.74 -10.84 7.68
CA GLN A 166 7.01 -11.45 8.09
C GLN A 166 7.31 -11.20 9.58
N GLY A 167 6.39 -10.57 10.30
CA GLY A 167 6.45 -10.41 11.75
C GLY A 167 6.14 -11.70 12.49
N SER A 168 6.37 -11.69 13.81
CA SER A 168 6.17 -12.86 14.68
C SER A 168 4.72 -13.08 15.11
N ASN A 169 3.88 -12.04 15.04
CA ASN A 169 2.49 -12.08 15.48
C ASN A 169 1.54 -12.22 14.28
N PRO A 170 0.38 -12.88 14.44
CA PRO A 170 -0.65 -12.87 13.43
C PRO A 170 -1.12 -11.44 13.10
N ILE A 171 -1.67 -11.25 11.90
CA ILE A 171 -2.34 -10.00 11.53
C ILE A 171 -3.52 -9.77 12.49
N ALA A 172 -3.55 -8.61 13.14
CA ALA A 172 -4.65 -8.15 13.97
C ALA A 172 -5.75 -7.50 13.13
N GLY A 173 -7.00 -7.82 13.48
CA GLY A 173 -8.18 -7.27 12.82
C GLY A 173 -8.38 -7.78 11.39
N THR A 174 -9.34 -7.17 10.71
CA THR A 174 -9.69 -7.50 9.33
C THR A 174 -9.91 -6.23 8.52
N PHE A 175 -9.58 -6.26 7.24
CA PHE A 175 -10.04 -5.24 6.31
C PHE A 175 -11.56 -5.27 6.18
N ARG A 176 -12.14 -4.11 5.88
CA ARG A 176 -13.49 -3.96 5.34
C ARG A 176 -13.37 -4.04 3.82
N GLY A 177 -13.97 -5.06 3.20
CA GLY A 177 -13.83 -5.29 1.76
C GLY A 177 -14.66 -4.33 0.91
N LYS A 178 -14.04 -3.78 -0.14
CA LYS A 178 -14.72 -3.35 -1.38
C LYS A 178 -13.85 -3.74 -2.57
N ILE A 179 -14.22 -4.78 -3.31
CA ILE A 179 -13.67 -4.98 -4.65
C ILE A 179 -14.39 -3.99 -5.57
N ARG A 180 -13.64 -3.07 -6.19
CA ARG A 180 -14.16 -2.30 -7.33
C ARG A 180 -13.84 -3.10 -8.56
N ASP A 181 -14.69 -4.06 -8.87
CA ASP A 181 -14.78 -4.56 -10.24
C ASP A 181 -15.55 -3.48 -11.04
N THR A 182 -15.09 -3.22 -12.27
CA THR A 182 -15.83 -2.41 -13.25
C THR A 182 -17.23 -2.95 -13.52
N ASP A 183 -17.49 -4.22 -13.19
CA ASP A 183 -18.82 -4.80 -13.09
C ASP A 183 -19.19 -5.00 -11.62
N ALA A 184 -20.35 -4.48 -11.21
CA ALA A 184 -20.83 -4.58 -9.84
C ALA A 184 -21.22 -6.02 -9.47
N ASP A 185 -20.28 -6.91 -9.13
CA ASP A 185 -20.58 -8.13 -8.37
C ASP A 185 -19.37 -8.82 -7.72
N SER A 186 -19.38 -8.84 -6.38
CA SER A 186 -19.04 -9.96 -5.49
C SER A 186 -17.94 -10.97 -5.89
N ALA A 187 -16.66 -10.60 -5.81
CA ALA A 187 -15.63 -11.58 -5.44
C ALA A 187 -15.59 -11.70 -3.91
N VAL A 188 -15.72 -12.92 -3.37
CA VAL A 188 -15.57 -13.15 -1.93
C VAL A 188 -14.08 -13.07 -1.59
N VAL A 189 -13.66 -12.00 -0.91
CA VAL A 189 -12.33 -11.90 -0.30
C VAL A 189 -12.32 -12.77 0.95
N ASP A 190 -11.71 -13.96 0.87
CA ASP A 190 -11.56 -14.86 2.01
C ASP A 190 -10.31 -14.48 2.83
N ILE A 191 -10.45 -13.47 3.70
CA ILE A 191 -9.39 -13.12 4.66
C ILE A 191 -9.43 -14.15 5.80
N SER A 192 -8.73 -15.28 5.65
CA SER A 192 -8.58 -16.27 6.71
C SER A 192 -7.57 -15.81 7.76
N GLU A 193 -7.81 -16.11 9.04
CA GLU A 193 -6.91 -15.79 10.14
C GLU A 193 -5.45 -16.17 9.82
N GLY A 194 -4.52 -15.22 9.99
CA GLY A 194 -3.09 -15.43 9.80
C GLY A 194 -2.49 -14.91 8.49
N ALA A 195 -3.28 -14.65 7.44
CA ALA A 195 -2.79 -14.01 6.21
C ALA A 195 -3.90 -13.25 5.46
N CYS A 196 -3.57 -12.10 4.87
CA CYS A 196 -4.47 -11.40 3.95
C CYS A 196 -4.46 -12.10 2.58
N LEU A 197 -5.11 -13.26 2.52
CA LEU A 197 -5.29 -14.05 1.31
C LEU A 197 -6.51 -13.57 0.54
N LEU A 198 -6.36 -13.36 -0.76
CA LEU A 198 -7.48 -13.24 -1.68
C LEU A 198 -7.59 -14.56 -2.44
N ARG A 199 -8.72 -15.27 -2.30
CA ARG A 199 -9.00 -16.50 -3.07
C ARG A 199 -10.07 -16.24 -4.13
N VAL A 200 -9.74 -16.53 -5.38
CA VAL A 200 -10.70 -16.48 -6.48
C VAL A 200 -11.58 -17.73 -6.44
N ARG A 201 -12.89 -17.57 -6.25
CA ARG A 201 -13.86 -18.68 -6.36
C ARG A 201 -14.25 -18.91 -7.82
N SER A 202 -14.60 -20.15 -8.16
CA SER A 202 -15.25 -20.47 -9.44
C SER A 202 -16.58 -19.72 -9.52
N GLY A 203 -16.72 -18.79 -10.48
CA GLY A 203 -17.92 -17.96 -10.63
C GLY A 203 -17.69 -16.53 -11.12
N CYS A 204 -16.43 -16.07 -11.26
CA CYS A 204 -16.10 -14.79 -11.91
C CYS A 204 -16.26 -14.90 -13.44
N ALA A 205 -17.47 -15.20 -13.91
CA ALA A 205 -17.87 -15.14 -15.31
C ALA A 205 -19.40 -14.92 -15.37
N ARG A 206 -19.79 -13.65 -15.49
CA ARG A 206 -21.00 -13.16 -16.16
C ARG A 206 -22.28 -13.96 -15.91
N ALA A 207 -23.11 -13.49 -14.97
CA ALA A 207 -24.53 -13.82 -14.95
C ALA A 207 -25.21 -13.20 -16.18
N THR A 208 -25.26 -13.90 -17.32
CA THR A 208 -26.30 -13.62 -18.31
C THR A 208 -27.63 -14.09 -17.74
N ALA A 209 -28.58 -13.16 -17.67
CA ALA A 209 -29.91 -13.39 -17.13
C ALA A 209 -30.56 -14.67 -17.69
N GLY A 210 -30.96 -15.56 -16.77
CA GLY A 210 -31.89 -16.66 -17.02
C GLY A 210 -31.28 -18.05 -16.97
N GLU A 211 -31.07 -18.60 -15.78
CA GLU A 211 -31.42 -19.99 -15.36
C GLU A 211 -31.00 -20.24 -13.90
N PRO A 212 -31.64 -21.20 -13.18
CA PRO A 212 -31.69 -21.19 -11.73
C PRO A 212 -30.45 -21.77 -11.05
N GLU A 213 -30.10 -21.19 -9.91
CA GLU A 213 -29.08 -21.69 -9.00
C GLU A 213 -29.37 -23.13 -8.55
N THR A 214 -28.46 -24.05 -8.86
CA THR A 214 -28.14 -25.18 -7.98
C THR A 214 -26.68 -25.57 -8.21
N THR A 215 -25.81 -25.38 -7.22
CA THR A 215 -25.09 -26.47 -6.53
C THR A 215 -23.94 -25.91 -5.68
N SER A 216 -24.04 -26.22 -4.39
CA SER A 216 -23.03 -26.20 -3.33
C SER A 216 -21.58 -26.44 -3.75
N CYS A 217 -20.67 -25.54 -3.35
CA CYS A 217 -19.35 -25.77 -2.73
C CYS A 217 -18.65 -24.43 -2.43
#